data_AF-A0A097IJD8-F1
#
_entry.id   AF-A0A097IJD8-F1
#
_cell.length_a   1.000
_cell.length_b   1.000
_cell.length_c   1.000
_cell.angle_alpha   90.00
_cell.angle_beta   90.00
_cell.angle_gamma   90.00
#
_symmetry.space_group_name_H-M   'P 1'
#
loop_
_entity.id
_entity.type
_entity.pdbx_description
1 polymer ?
#
loop_
_entity_poly.entity_id
_entity_poly.type
_entity_poly.pdbx_seq_one_letter_code
_entity_poly.pdbx_strand_id
1 'polypeptide(L)'
;MLLLAEPVSADEVRKFLDDAGFEARLSDGGDVVLSAVEGVELMISPVPRSLGGDGVLDNIHPVLTTDEEMQAIGMHSAHLIVGALGFGDVRDVYRAHARALSALAGLEHAVGYSIDGTTMGAQGLRSELANSPESPVQLWAPAWVWEGDDGVTGYTYGLAGFGLPELQLVDAEVSTPEAYLLLIDASRHLIAGGELKSFSGESASWVVDPSRKAWRLRR
;
A
#
# COMPACT_ATOMS: atom_id res chain seq x y z
N MET A 1 1.06 7.26 -2.52
CA MET A 1 1.78 8.55 -2.41
C MET A 1 2.98 8.35 -1.52
N LEU A 2 4.18 8.69 -2.00
CA LEU A 2 5.40 8.62 -1.18
C LEU A 2 5.52 9.90 -0.36
N LEU A 3 5.65 9.79 0.96
CA LEU A 3 5.75 10.91 1.88
C LEU A 3 7.22 11.32 2.03
N LEU A 4 7.49 12.61 2.00
CA LEU A 4 8.83 13.17 2.02
C LEU A 4 9.02 14.16 3.18
N ALA A 5 10.17 14.06 3.84
CA ALA A 5 10.60 15.02 4.86
C ALA A 5 10.76 16.44 4.28
N GLU A 6 11.25 16.53 3.04
CA GLU A 6 11.54 17.78 2.34
C GLU A 6 11.00 17.75 0.90
N PRO A 7 10.64 18.90 0.31
CA PRO A 7 10.27 18.98 -1.10
C PRO A 7 11.41 18.58 -2.02
N VAL A 8 11.07 17.89 -3.11
CA VAL A 8 11.99 17.58 -4.22
C VAL A 8 11.41 18.12 -5.52
N SER A 9 12.27 18.54 -6.44
CA SER A 9 11.86 18.97 -7.77
C SER A 9 11.61 17.78 -8.72
N ALA A 10 10.86 18.03 -9.80
CA ALA A 10 10.63 17.01 -10.82
C ALA A 10 11.94 16.58 -11.51
N ASP A 11 12.90 17.50 -11.69
CA ASP A 11 14.21 17.16 -12.28
C ASP A 11 15.05 16.27 -11.36
N GLU A 12 14.99 16.49 -10.03
CA GLU A 12 15.65 15.59 -9.06
C GLU A 12 15.02 14.19 -9.09
N VAL A 13 13.70 14.10 -9.12
CA VAL A 13 12.99 12.80 -9.23
C VAL A 13 13.32 12.11 -10.55
N ARG A 14 13.36 12.84 -11.66
CA ARG A 14 13.74 12.29 -12.97
C ARG A 14 15.16 11.74 -12.94
N LYS A 15 16.14 12.52 -12.48
CA LYS A 15 17.55 12.08 -12.37
C LYS A 15 17.67 10.82 -11.52
N PHE A 16 16.97 10.80 -10.40
CA PHE A 16 16.98 9.67 -9.49
C PHE A 16 16.41 8.40 -10.15
N LEU A 17 15.33 8.52 -10.93
CA LEU A 17 14.77 7.41 -11.70
C LEU A 17 15.70 6.96 -12.83
N ASP A 18 16.32 7.89 -13.56
CA ASP A 18 17.30 7.58 -14.61
C ASP A 18 18.52 6.83 -14.05
N ASP A 19 19.05 7.28 -12.90
CA ASP A 19 20.16 6.62 -12.19
C ASP A 19 19.78 5.20 -11.71
N ALA A 20 18.49 4.97 -11.43
CA ALA A 20 17.92 3.66 -11.11
C ALA A 20 17.61 2.80 -12.36
N GLY A 21 17.90 3.29 -13.57
CA GLY A 21 17.74 2.57 -14.83
C GLY A 21 16.35 2.68 -15.47
N PHE A 22 15.52 3.61 -15.02
CA PHE A 22 14.22 3.89 -15.63
C PHE A 22 14.38 4.90 -16.77
N GLU A 23 13.58 4.77 -17.83
CA GLU A 23 13.48 5.83 -18.83
C GLU A 23 12.53 6.91 -18.31
N ALA A 24 13.08 8.00 -17.75
CA ALA A 24 12.29 9.10 -17.20
C ALA A 24 12.45 10.38 -18.03
N ARG A 25 11.34 11.09 -18.25
CA ARG A 25 11.31 12.38 -18.95
C ARG A 25 10.43 13.37 -18.20
N LEU A 26 10.68 14.66 -18.40
CA LEU A 26 9.75 15.69 -17.92
C LEU A 26 8.56 15.84 -18.88
N SER A 27 7.42 16.23 -18.34
CA SER A 27 6.31 16.80 -19.10
C SER A 27 6.72 18.11 -19.76
N ASP A 28 5.92 18.58 -20.73
CA ASP A 28 6.16 19.89 -21.39
C ASP A 28 6.13 21.06 -20.38
N GLY A 29 5.42 20.88 -19.26
CA GLY A 29 5.37 21.84 -18.15
C GLY A 29 6.59 21.79 -17.20
N GLY A 30 7.39 20.74 -17.27
CA GLY A 30 8.59 20.57 -16.43
C GLY A 30 8.33 20.18 -14.97
N ASP A 31 7.08 19.96 -14.59
CA ASP A 31 6.61 19.75 -13.21
C ASP A 31 6.21 18.31 -12.89
N VAL A 32 6.09 17.48 -13.93
CA VAL A 32 5.72 16.06 -13.83
C VAL A 32 6.78 15.22 -14.52
N VAL A 33 7.15 14.11 -13.88
CA VAL A 33 8.00 13.08 -14.48
C VAL A 33 7.10 12.02 -15.09
N LEU A 34 7.39 11.64 -16.33
CA LEU A 34 6.75 10.56 -17.06
C LEU A 34 7.76 9.44 -17.24
N SER A 35 7.38 8.21 -16.94
CA SER A 35 8.25 7.05 -17.13
C SER A 35 7.44 5.84 -17.57
N ALA A 36 7.94 5.11 -18.58
CA ALA A 36 7.34 3.87 -19.02
C ALA A 36 7.95 2.69 -18.25
N VAL A 37 7.11 1.97 -17.52
CA VAL A 37 7.51 0.80 -16.73
C VAL A 37 6.71 -0.40 -17.22
N GLU A 38 7.39 -1.34 -17.89
CA GLU A 38 6.78 -2.58 -18.39
C GLU A 38 5.53 -2.36 -19.29
N GLY A 39 5.54 -1.28 -20.07
CA GLY A 39 4.43 -0.93 -20.96
C GLY A 39 3.31 -0.11 -20.30
N VAL A 40 3.41 0.17 -18.99
CA VAL A 40 2.54 1.10 -18.27
C VAL A 40 3.21 2.47 -18.20
N GLU A 41 2.56 3.52 -18.69
CA GLU A 41 3.05 4.89 -18.52
C GLU A 41 2.69 5.39 -17.12
N LEU A 42 3.68 5.77 -16.34
CA LEU A 42 3.52 6.33 -15.01
C LEU A 42 3.77 7.84 -15.02
N MET A 43 2.95 8.55 -14.28
CA MET A 43 3.10 9.95 -13.88
C MET A 43 3.62 10.00 -12.44
N ILE A 44 4.72 10.71 -12.23
CA ILE A 44 5.24 11.06 -10.91
C ILE A 44 5.23 12.57 -10.76
N SER A 45 4.43 13.08 -9.83
CA SER A 45 4.31 14.51 -9.55
C SER A 45 4.77 14.81 -8.13
N PRO A 46 5.86 15.59 -7.97
CA PRO A 46 6.23 16.15 -6.68
C PRO A 46 5.24 17.23 -6.26
N VAL A 47 4.81 17.16 -5.00
CA VAL A 47 3.90 18.14 -4.41
C VAL A 47 4.59 18.72 -3.18
N PRO A 48 4.99 20.01 -3.18
CA PRO A 48 5.75 20.64 -2.11
C PRO A 48 4.85 21.08 -0.94
N ARG A 49 3.99 20.16 -0.48
CA ARG A 49 3.14 20.36 0.69
C ARG A 49 2.88 19.02 1.38
N SER A 50 2.67 19.06 2.69
CA SER A 50 2.25 17.87 3.42
C SER A 50 0.95 17.33 2.84
N LEU A 51 0.84 16.01 2.79
CA LEU A 51 -0.42 15.32 2.67
C LEU A 51 -1.13 15.45 4.04
N GLY A 52 -1.66 16.63 4.29
CA GLY A 52 -2.30 16.96 5.57
C GLY A 52 -3.64 16.24 5.77
N GLY A 53 -4.14 16.31 6.99
CA GLY A 53 -5.43 15.75 7.40
C GLY A 53 -5.29 14.44 8.17
N ASP A 54 -6.32 14.15 8.96
CA ASP A 54 -6.36 12.99 9.86
C ASP A 54 -6.20 11.66 9.08
N GLY A 55 -6.52 11.64 7.78
CA GLY A 55 -6.40 10.46 6.92
C GLY A 55 -4.98 9.89 6.72
N VAL A 56 -3.90 10.63 6.98
CA VAL A 56 -2.54 10.04 6.97
C VAL A 56 -2.17 9.49 8.34
N LEU A 57 -2.46 10.25 9.41
CA LEU A 57 -2.04 9.95 10.77
C LEU A 57 -2.91 8.88 11.43
N ASP A 58 -4.22 8.91 11.20
CA ASP A 58 -5.18 7.93 11.74
C ASP A 58 -5.04 6.55 11.09
N ASN A 59 -4.33 6.49 9.97
CA ASN A 59 -4.17 5.28 9.16
C ASN A 59 -2.74 4.75 9.17
N ILE A 60 -1.89 5.18 10.11
CA ILE A 60 -0.54 4.63 10.24
C ILE A 60 -0.63 3.19 10.76
N HIS A 61 -0.11 2.25 9.97
CA HIS A 61 -0.18 0.83 10.28
C HIS A 61 0.82 0.47 11.39
N PRO A 62 0.37 -0.05 12.54
CA PRO A 62 1.21 -0.23 13.73
C PRO A 62 2.26 -1.33 13.58
N VAL A 63 2.05 -2.29 12.69
CA VAL A 63 3.02 -3.37 12.42
C VAL A 63 4.08 -2.94 11.37
N LEU A 64 3.75 -1.99 10.50
CA LEU A 64 4.59 -1.61 9.35
C LEU A 64 5.33 -0.29 9.57
N THR A 65 5.28 0.24 10.78
CA THR A 65 5.80 1.57 11.11
C THR A 65 6.34 1.56 12.54
N THR A 66 7.58 1.97 12.71
CA THR A 66 8.19 2.20 14.03
C THR A 66 7.77 3.54 14.62
N ASP A 67 7.88 3.72 15.94
CA ASP A 67 7.56 4.99 16.61
C ASP A 67 8.33 6.19 16.03
N GLU A 68 9.58 5.99 15.62
CA GLU A 68 10.41 7.01 14.97
C GLU A 68 9.85 7.38 13.60
N GLU A 69 9.46 6.40 12.79
CA GLU A 69 8.83 6.63 11.49
C GLU A 69 7.46 7.29 11.65
N MET A 70 6.68 6.97 12.68
CA MET A 70 5.40 7.64 12.95
C MET A 70 5.61 9.15 13.18
N GLN A 71 6.66 9.53 13.91
CA GLN A 71 7.01 10.95 14.11
C GLN A 71 7.46 11.59 12.80
N ALA A 72 8.31 10.91 12.02
CA ALA A 72 8.78 11.41 10.72
C ALA A 72 7.62 11.60 9.72
N ILE A 73 6.69 10.65 9.67
CA ILE A 73 5.43 10.76 8.92
C ILE A 73 4.62 11.94 9.46
N GLY A 74 4.51 12.14 10.77
CA GLY A 74 3.81 13.31 11.35
C GLY A 74 4.38 14.67 10.92
N MET A 75 5.66 14.72 10.59
CA MET A 75 6.39 15.95 10.23
C MET A 75 6.65 16.11 8.73
N HIS A 76 6.20 15.18 7.89
CA HIS A 76 6.43 15.23 6.44
C HIS A 76 5.92 16.56 5.85
N SER A 77 6.68 17.13 4.90
CA SER A 77 6.39 18.45 4.34
C SER A 77 6.09 18.41 2.84
N ALA A 78 6.25 17.24 2.20
CA ALA A 78 6.00 17.04 0.79
C ALA A 78 5.56 15.58 0.51
N HIS A 79 5.06 15.34 -0.71
CA HIS A 79 4.78 13.98 -1.17
C HIS A 79 4.96 13.85 -2.68
N LEU A 80 5.18 12.62 -3.16
CA LEU A 80 5.09 12.25 -4.56
C LEU A 80 3.76 11.55 -4.83
N ILE A 81 3.01 12.05 -5.81
CA ILE A 81 1.91 11.32 -6.43
C ILE A 81 2.56 10.42 -7.49
N VAL A 82 2.34 9.11 -7.38
CA VAL A 82 2.75 8.11 -8.37
C VAL A 82 1.47 7.46 -8.87
N GLY A 83 1.16 7.62 -10.15
CA GLY A 83 -0.08 7.12 -10.74
C GLY A 83 0.12 6.67 -12.18
N ALA A 84 -0.65 5.68 -12.62
CA ALA A 84 -0.62 5.23 -14.01
C ALA A 84 -1.49 6.10 -14.91
N LEU A 85 -1.02 6.37 -16.12
CA LEU A 85 -1.75 7.03 -17.18
C LEU A 85 -2.41 5.95 -18.06
N GLY A 86 -3.74 5.85 -17.96
CA GLY A 86 -4.55 4.95 -18.76
C GLY A 86 -5.14 3.77 -17.98
N PHE A 87 -5.90 2.95 -18.69
CA PHE A 87 -6.57 1.78 -18.15
C PHE A 87 -5.92 0.53 -18.76
N GLY A 88 -5.29 -0.29 -17.93
CA GLY A 88 -4.70 -1.58 -18.29
C GLY A 88 -5.19 -2.69 -17.36
N ASP A 89 -4.59 -3.87 -17.47
CA ASP A 89 -4.77 -4.89 -16.43
C ASP A 89 -4.30 -4.31 -15.09
N VAL A 90 -5.15 -4.42 -14.08
CA VAL A 90 -4.89 -3.85 -12.75
C VAL A 90 -3.61 -4.39 -12.13
N ARG A 91 -3.27 -5.65 -12.40
CA ARG A 91 -2.04 -6.29 -11.90
C ARG A 91 -0.80 -5.71 -12.55
N ASP A 92 -0.87 -5.39 -13.84
CA ASP A 92 0.24 -4.75 -14.55
C ASP A 92 0.46 -3.33 -14.02
N VAL A 93 -0.62 -2.60 -13.77
CA VAL A 93 -0.56 -1.25 -13.15
C VAL A 93 0.07 -1.31 -11.75
N TYR A 94 -0.39 -2.21 -10.88
CA TYR A 94 0.18 -2.34 -9.53
C TYR A 94 1.63 -2.82 -9.54
N ARG A 95 2.01 -3.70 -10.47
CA ARG A 95 3.40 -4.15 -10.63
C ARG A 95 4.31 -3.02 -11.09
N ALA A 96 3.89 -2.25 -12.09
CA ALA A 96 4.63 -1.07 -12.56
C ALA A 96 4.78 -0.04 -11.43
N HIS A 97 3.72 0.19 -10.65
CA HIS A 97 3.75 1.07 -9.48
C HIS A 97 4.73 0.55 -8.40
N ALA A 98 4.73 -0.74 -8.08
CA ALA A 98 5.70 -1.35 -7.16
C ALA A 98 7.14 -1.14 -7.62
N ARG A 99 7.43 -1.37 -8.90
CA ARG A 99 8.76 -1.17 -9.49
C ARG A 99 9.22 0.28 -9.36
N ALA A 100 8.38 1.25 -9.71
CA ALA A 100 8.71 2.66 -9.55
C ALA A 100 8.92 3.04 -8.08
N LEU A 101 8.07 2.53 -7.17
CA LEU A 101 8.26 2.75 -5.73
C LEU A 101 9.54 2.12 -5.20
N SER A 102 9.96 0.96 -5.73
CA SER A 102 11.22 0.31 -5.29
C SER A 102 12.42 1.20 -5.58
N ALA A 103 12.41 1.96 -6.67
CA ALA A 103 13.41 3.00 -6.89
C ALA A 103 13.17 4.15 -5.91
N LEU A 104 12.00 4.81 -5.98
CA LEU A 104 11.71 6.06 -5.25
C LEU A 104 11.83 5.93 -3.73
N ALA A 105 11.62 4.75 -3.15
CA ALA A 105 11.82 4.48 -1.73
C ALA A 105 13.28 4.68 -1.29
N GLY A 106 14.24 4.68 -2.23
CA GLY A 106 15.64 5.00 -1.99
C GLY A 106 15.96 6.49 -1.89
N LEU A 107 15.00 7.38 -2.14
CA LEU A 107 15.17 8.82 -1.90
C LEU A 107 15.50 9.05 -0.41
N GLU A 108 16.52 9.86 -0.15
CA GLU A 108 17.00 10.16 1.21
C GLU A 108 15.88 10.73 2.09
N HIS A 109 15.02 11.55 1.51
CA HIS A 109 13.92 12.21 2.22
C HIS A 109 12.65 11.36 2.33
N ALA A 110 12.62 10.11 1.85
CA ALA A 110 11.44 9.26 1.96
C ALA A 110 11.21 8.83 3.42
N VAL A 111 10.07 9.23 3.99
CA VAL A 111 9.71 8.94 5.39
C VAL A 111 8.56 7.96 5.55
N GLY A 112 7.76 7.77 4.51
CA GLY A 112 6.65 6.82 4.54
C GLY A 112 5.93 6.73 3.20
N TYR A 113 4.90 5.90 3.17
CA TYR A 113 4.06 5.70 2.00
C TYR A 113 2.61 5.60 2.44
N SER A 114 1.74 6.37 1.78
CA SER A 114 0.31 6.38 2.02
C SER A 114 -0.46 5.99 0.76
N ILE A 115 -1.28 4.94 0.85
CA ILE A 115 -2.16 4.48 -0.20
C ILE A 115 -3.46 3.98 0.43
N ASP A 116 -4.59 4.31 -0.20
CA ASP A 116 -5.91 3.73 0.11
C ASP A 116 -6.13 3.51 1.61
N GLY A 117 -6.13 4.59 2.40
CA GLY A 117 -6.44 4.51 3.82
C GLY A 117 -5.45 3.71 4.68
N THR A 118 -4.23 3.45 4.20
CA THR A 118 -3.13 2.90 4.99
C THR A 118 -1.85 3.70 4.75
N THR A 119 -1.16 4.02 5.83
CA THR A 119 0.15 4.68 5.83
C THR A 119 1.16 3.75 6.49
N MET A 120 2.36 3.64 5.93
CA MET A 120 3.45 2.83 6.48
C MET A 120 4.78 3.58 6.47
N GLY A 121 5.69 3.17 7.33
CA GLY A 121 7.06 3.66 7.39
C GLY A 121 7.86 3.37 6.13
N ALA A 122 8.89 4.19 5.87
CA ALA A 122 9.80 3.97 4.75
C ALA A 122 10.54 2.63 4.84
N GLN A 123 10.87 2.15 6.04
CA GLN A 123 11.47 0.84 6.26
C GLN A 123 10.47 -0.28 5.91
N GLY A 124 9.23 -0.19 6.39
CA GLY A 124 8.16 -1.15 6.06
C GLY A 124 7.94 -1.24 4.54
N LEU A 125 7.86 -0.09 3.87
CA LEU A 125 7.78 0.00 2.41
C LEU A 125 8.96 -0.73 1.72
N ARG A 126 10.20 -0.40 2.10
CA ARG A 126 11.41 -0.99 1.49
C ARG A 126 11.46 -2.51 1.73
N SER A 127 11.12 -2.97 2.93
CA SER A 127 11.09 -4.39 3.26
C SER A 127 10.05 -5.15 2.43
N GLU A 128 8.85 -4.60 2.27
CA GLU A 128 7.81 -5.24 1.46
C GLU A 128 8.21 -5.31 -0.02
N LEU A 129 8.74 -4.20 -0.57
CA LEU A 129 9.18 -4.15 -1.97
C LEU A 129 10.38 -5.07 -2.24
N ALA A 130 11.27 -5.27 -1.27
CA ALA A 130 12.40 -6.20 -1.40
C ALA A 130 11.96 -7.67 -1.34
N ASN A 131 11.00 -7.99 -0.48
CA ASN A 131 10.56 -9.38 -0.27
C ASN A 131 9.56 -9.87 -1.32
N SER A 132 8.72 -8.97 -1.84
CA SER A 132 7.62 -9.31 -2.75
C SER A 132 7.52 -8.33 -3.93
N PRO A 133 8.57 -8.16 -4.75
CA PRO A 133 8.62 -7.10 -5.77
C PRO A 133 7.51 -7.20 -6.83
N GLU A 134 7.05 -8.41 -7.12
CA GLU A 134 6.00 -8.67 -8.12
C GLU A 134 4.58 -8.62 -7.53
N SER A 135 4.44 -8.71 -6.21
CA SER A 135 3.14 -8.71 -5.53
C SER A 135 3.30 -8.27 -4.07
N PRO A 136 3.57 -6.97 -3.83
CA PRO A 136 3.74 -6.45 -2.48
C PRO A 136 2.36 -6.27 -1.83
N VAL A 137 1.77 -7.39 -1.41
CA VAL A 137 0.39 -7.48 -0.91
C VAL A 137 0.14 -6.52 0.24
N GLN A 138 1.13 -6.27 1.10
CA GLN A 138 0.95 -5.34 2.22
C GLN A 138 0.79 -3.88 1.76
N LEU A 139 1.22 -3.53 0.53
CA LEU A 139 0.95 -2.23 -0.06
C LEU A 139 -0.47 -2.12 -0.61
N TRP A 140 -1.00 -3.20 -1.17
CA TRP A 140 -2.25 -3.16 -1.94
C TRP A 140 -3.47 -3.65 -1.18
N ALA A 141 -3.27 -4.52 -0.21
CA ALA A 141 -4.30 -5.12 0.62
C ALA A 141 -3.76 -5.41 2.04
N PRO A 142 -3.33 -4.38 2.81
CA PRO A 142 -2.95 -4.54 4.20
C PRO A 142 -4.08 -5.14 5.05
N ALA A 143 -3.70 -5.80 6.14
CA ALA A 143 -4.61 -6.42 7.09
C ALA A 143 -4.53 -5.73 8.45
N TRP A 144 -5.67 -5.38 9.03
CA TRP A 144 -5.78 -4.79 10.36
C TRP A 144 -6.33 -5.83 11.33
N VAL A 145 -5.67 -6.05 12.46
CA VAL A 145 -6.05 -7.07 13.46
C VAL A 145 -6.03 -6.49 14.87
N TRP A 146 -6.96 -6.94 15.71
CA TRP A 146 -7.05 -6.56 17.12
C TRP A 146 -7.76 -7.65 17.93
N GLU A 147 -7.60 -7.62 19.24
CA GLU A 147 -8.35 -8.46 20.17
C GLU A 147 -9.81 -7.98 20.23
N GLY A 148 -10.76 -8.84 19.84
CA GLY A 148 -12.20 -8.63 19.92
C GLY A 148 -12.78 -9.01 21.29
N ASP A 149 -14.10 -9.17 21.35
CA ASP A 149 -14.80 -9.49 22.60
C ASP A 149 -14.60 -10.97 22.98
N ASP A 150 -14.64 -11.86 21.99
CA ASP A 150 -14.59 -13.32 22.17
C ASP A 150 -13.40 -13.99 21.44
N GLY A 151 -12.58 -13.22 20.71
CA GLY A 151 -11.39 -13.71 20.01
C GLY A 151 -10.76 -12.64 19.12
N VAL A 152 -9.81 -13.00 18.26
CA VAL A 152 -9.15 -12.03 17.38
C VAL A 152 -10.05 -11.64 16.21
N THR A 153 -10.20 -10.34 16.00
CA THR A 153 -10.96 -9.75 14.88
C THR A 153 -10.00 -9.03 13.95
N GLY A 154 -10.29 -9.04 12.65
CA GLY A 154 -9.49 -8.31 11.67
C GLY A 154 -10.12 -8.23 10.30
N TYR A 155 -9.57 -7.38 9.44
CA TYR A 155 -10.05 -7.21 8.06
C TYR A 155 -8.92 -6.80 7.12
N THR A 156 -9.10 -7.06 5.83
CA THR A 156 -8.24 -6.50 4.76
C THR A 156 -8.83 -5.20 4.24
N TYR A 157 -7.97 -4.33 3.72
CA TYR A 157 -8.40 -3.12 3.04
C TYR A 157 -7.62 -2.92 1.75
N GLY A 158 -8.29 -2.98 0.59
CA GLY A 158 -7.70 -2.71 -0.73
C GLY A 158 -7.88 -3.85 -1.74
N LEU A 159 -8.39 -5.02 -1.33
CA LEU A 159 -8.77 -6.10 -2.28
C LEU A 159 -9.82 -5.63 -3.29
N ALA A 160 -10.67 -4.68 -2.90
CA ALA A 160 -11.62 -4.05 -3.82
C ALA A 160 -10.95 -3.42 -5.05
N GLY A 161 -9.69 -2.97 -4.94
CA GLY A 161 -8.91 -2.46 -6.07
C GLY A 161 -8.66 -3.51 -7.15
N PHE A 162 -8.64 -4.80 -6.78
CA PHE A 162 -8.52 -5.93 -7.69
C PHE A 162 -9.89 -6.52 -8.11
N GLY A 163 -11.00 -5.87 -7.74
CA GLY A 163 -12.35 -6.39 -7.96
C GLY A 163 -12.71 -7.58 -7.04
N LEU A 164 -11.95 -7.76 -5.95
CA LEU A 164 -12.14 -8.83 -4.98
C LEU A 164 -12.86 -8.32 -3.73
N PRO A 165 -13.62 -9.17 -3.02
CA PRO A 165 -14.19 -8.81 -1.74
C PRO A 165 -13.09 -8.68 -0.67
N GLU A 166 -13.27 -7.76 0.27
CA GLU A 166 -12.45 -7.72 1.48
C GLU A 166 -12.69 -8.96 2.34
N LEU A 167 -11.65 -9.39 3.06
CA LEU A 167 -11.69 -10.50 4.00
C LEU A 167 -11.93 -9.96 5.40
N GLN A 168 -12.64 -10.75 6.22
CA GLN A 168 -12.88 -10.44 7.62
C GLN A 168 -12.70 -11.69 8.48
N LEU A 169 -12.05 -11.52 9.64
CA LEU A 169 -12.07 -12.44 10.77
C LEU A 169 -12.91 -11.80 11.87
N VAL A 170 -13.78 -12.58 12.52
CA VAL A 170 -14.62 -12.11 13.62
C VAL A 170 -14.44 -13.07 14.78
N ASP A 171 -13.91 -12.56 15.89
CA ASP A 171 -13.70 -13.30 17.14
C ASP A 171 -13.11 -14.71 16.95
N ALA A 172 -12.07 -14.79 16.12
CA ALA A 172 -11.43 -16.05 15.77
C ALA A 172 -10.54 -16.55 16.91
N GLU A 173 -10.59 -17.86 17.19
CA GLU A 173 -9.76 -18.54 18.19
C GLU A 173 -8.35 -18.81 17.65
N VAL A 174 -7.61 -17.74 17.35
CA VAL A 174 -6.22 -17.74 16.88
C VAL A 174 -5.47 -16.60 17.55
N SER A 175 -4.13 -16.61 17.54
CA SER A 175 -3.38 -15.46 18.02
C SER A 175 -3.40 -14.29 17.03
N THR A 176 -3.20 -13.06 17.53
CA THR A 176 -3.14 -11.85 16.69
C THR A 176 -2.12 -11.96 15.53
N PRO A 177 -0.87 -12.45 15.74
CA PRO A 177 0.07 -12.66 14.65
C PRO A 177 -0.39 -13.71 13.62
N GLU A 178 -1.02 -14.80 14.08
CA GLU A 178 -1.55 -15.83 13.18
C GLU A 178 -2.69 -15.29 12.32
N ALA A 179 -3.62 -14.53 12.91
CA ALA A 179 -4.70 -13.86 12.19
C ALA A 179 -4.17 -12.90 11.11
N TYR A 180 -3.14 -12.12 11.44
CA TYR A 180 -2.50 -11.21 10.49
C TYR A 180 -1.94 -11.97 9.28
N LEU A 181 -1.11 -12.99 9.53
CA LEU A 181 -0.50 -13.79 8.48
C LEU A 181 -1.56 -14.49 7.62
N LEU A 182 -2.62 -15.01 8.25
CA LEU A 182 -3.73 -15.66 7.56
C LEU A 182 -4.42 -14.73 6.55
N LEU A 183 -4.71 -13.49 6.95
CA LEU A 183 -5.33 -12.48 6.08
C LEU A 183 -4.40 -12.07 4.94
N ILE A 184 -3.10 -11.89 5.21
CA ILE A 184 -2.11 -11.53 4.18
C ILE A 184 -1.92 -12.68 3.18
N ASP A 185 -1.82 -13.93 3.63
CA ASP A 185 -1.64 -15.09 2.76
C ASP A 185 -2.90 -15.36 1.91
N ALA A 186 -4.09 -15.22 2.50
CA ALA A 186 -5.34 -15.31 1.77
C ALA A 186 -5.47 -14.21 0.71
N SER A 187 -5.08 -12.97 1.05
CA SER A 187 -5.05 -11.85 0.09
C SER A 187 -4.09 -12.12 -1.06
N ARG A 188 -2.89 -12.63 -0.77
CA ARG A 188 -1.91 -13.03 -1.79
C ARG A 188 -2.47 -14.08 -2.74
N HIS A 189 -3.10 -15.12 -2.19
CA HIS A 189 -3.72 -16.20 -2.97
C HIS A 189 -4.82 -15.66 -3.90
N LEU A 190 -5.71 -14.80 -3.39
CA LEU A 190 -6.78 -14.20 -4.19
C LEU A 190 -6.24 -13.28 -5.29
N ILE A 191 -5.28 -12.40 -4.98
CA ILE A 191 -4.66 -11.50 -5.96
C ILE A 191 -3.99 -12.30 -7.09
N ALA A 192 -3.39 -13.44 -6.77
CA ALA A 192 -2.81 -14.38 -7.73
C ALA A 192 -3.85 -15.13 -8.59
N GLY A 193 -5.15 -14.91 -8.37
CA GLY A 193 -6.25 -15.56 -9.10
C GLY A 193 -6.71 -16.88 -8.50
N GLY A 194 -6.27 -17.19 -7.28
CA GLY A 194 -6.79 -18.30 -6.51
C GLY A 194 -8.21 -18.05 -6.03
N GLU A 195 -8.95 -19.14 -5.77
CA GLU A 195 -10.27 -19.08 -5.14
C GLU A 195 -10.14 -19.48 -3.67
N LEU A 196 -10.87 -18.78 -2.79
CA LEU A 196 -11.10 -19.26 -1.43
C LEU A 196 -12.26 -20.26 -1.48
N LYS A 197 -12.00 -21.49 -1.02
CA LYS A 197 -13.10 -22.45 -0.81
C LYS A 197 -13.86 -22.03 0.44
N SER A 198 -15.18 -21.94 0.34
CA SER A 198 -16.03 -21.71 1.51
C SER A 198 -15.82 -22.83 2.52
N PHE A 199 -15.27 -22.52 3.69
CA PHE A 199 -15.28 -23.42 4.83
C PHE A 199 -16.56 -23.17 5.62
N SER A 200 -17.66 -23.79 5.20
CA SER A 200 -18.87 -23.91 6.04
C SER A 200 -18.81 -25.24 6.80
N GLY A 201 -17.96 -25.31 7.82
CA GLY A 201 -17.99 -26.39 8.81
C GLY A 201 -18.52 -25.84 10.11
N GLU A 202 -19.31 -26.62 10.85
CA GLU A 202 -19.80 -26.28 12.21
C GLU A 202 -18.67 -26.09 13.25
N SER A 203 -17.41 -26.09 12.79
CA SER A 203 -16.18 -25.86 13.55
C SER A 203 -15.20 -24.90 12.83
N ALA A 204 -15.65 -24.13 11.84
CA ALA A 204 -14.84 -23.09 11.21
C ALA A 204 -15.16 -21.72 11.85
N SER A 205 -14.31 -21.29 12.78
CA SER A 205 -14.41 -20.06 13.60
C SER A 205 -14.21 -18.75 12.82
N TRP A 206 -14.44 -18.73 11.51
CA TRP A 206 -14.16 -17.56 10.67
C TRP A 206 -15.02 -17.57 9.41
N VAL A 207 -15.71 -16.45 9.18
CA VAL A 207 -16.54 -16.21 8.00
C VAL A 207 -15.91 -15.11 7.17
N VAL A 208 -15.31 -15.47 6.04
CA VAL A 208 -15.13 -14.53 4.94
C VAL A 208 -16.50 -14.33 4.29
N ASP A 209 -17.23 -13.28 4.67
CA ASP A 209 -18.52 -12.93 4.08
C ASP A 209 -18.33 -11.83 3.02
N PRO A 210 -18.17 -12.18 1.74
CA PRO A 210 -17.99 -11.19 0.67
C PRO A 210 -19.25 -10.35 0.40
N SER A 211 -20.40 -10.69 1.01
CA SER A 211 -21.65 -9.93 0.91
C SER A 211 -21.80 -8.87 2.00
N ARG A 212 -20.99 -8.94 3.06
CA ARG A 212 -20.93 -7.91 4.10
C ARG A 212 -19.95 -6.83 3.68
N LYS A 213 -20.41 -5.58 3.72
CA LYS A 213 -19.50 -4.43 3.57
C LYS A 213 -18.51 -4.47 4.73
N ALA A 214 -17.21 -4.48 4.42
CA ALA A 214 -16.16 -4.19 5.39
C ALA A 214 -16.56 -2.96 6.20
N TRP A 215 -16.36 -3.03 7.51
CA TRP A 215 -16.87 -2.06 8.46
C TRP A 215 -16.56 -0.64 7.98
N ARG A 216 -17.61 0.18 7.83
CA ARG A 216 -17.42 1.61 7.61
C ARG A 216 -16.71 2.16 8.84
N LEU A 217 -15.45 2.58 8.68
CA LEU A 217 -14.79 3.51 9.60
C LEU A 217 -15.80 4.62 9.90
N ARG A 218 -16.18 4.76 11.17
CA ARG A 218 -17.11 5.80 11.60
C ARG A 218 -16.47 7.15 11.25
N ARG A 219 -17.22 7.98 10.53
CA ARG A 219 -16.91 9.39 10.33
C ARG A 219 -16.89 10.12 11.66
#